data_AF-A0A9W6EZJ4-F1
#
_entry.id   AF-A0A9W6EZJ4-F1
#
_cell.length_a   1.000
_cell.length_b   1.000
_cell.length_c   1.000
_cell.angle_alpha   90.00
_cell.angle_beta   90.00
_cell.angle_gamma   90.00
#
_symmetry.space_group_name_H-M   'P 1'
#
loop_
_entity.id
_entity.type
_entity.pdbx_description
1 polymer ?
#
loop_
_entity_poly.entity_id
_entity_poly.type
_entity_poly.pdbx_seq_one_letter_code
_entity_poly.pdbx_strand_id
1 'polypeptide(L)'
;MKLREQYYAIGLSWPFEDIVPGKPQLPPGSDKYAARQREKEQKRAAREKEIADAMASMPKRIADYRESRKLDWSEVSAIDRLLLTPGQIREKYVRRRLMRQN
;
A
#
# COMPACT_ATOMS: atom_id res chain seq x y z
N MET A 1 33.29 -38.60 36.17
CA MET A 1 32.38 -37.55 36.66
C MET A 1 32.63 -36.27 35.88
N LYS A 2 31.58 -35.57 35.44
CA LYS A 2 31.73 -34.31 34.66
C LYS A 2 31.77 -33.13 35.63
N LEU A 3 32.73 -32.20 35.46
CA LEU A 3 32.94 -31.03 36.34
C LEU A 3 31.67 -30.20 36.59
N ARG A 4 30.77 -30.17 35.59
CA ARG A 4 29.47 -29.49 35.65
C ARG A 4 28.52 -30.07 36.70
N GLU A 5 28.51 -31.40 36.87
CA GLU A 5 27.65 -32.07 37.85
C GLU A 5 28.08 -31.75 39.29
N GLN A 6 29.39 -31.52 39.50
CA GLN A 6 29.95 -31.13 40.81
C GLN A 6 29.54 -29.71 41.20
N TYR A 7 29.49 -28.77 40.25
CA TYR A 7 29.03 -27.40 40.52
C TYR A 7 27.57 -27.39 40.98
N TYR A 8 26.70 -28.11 40.27
CA TYR A 8 25.30 -28.22 40.65
C TYR A 8 25.10 -28.95 41.99
N ALA A 9 25.93 -29.95 42.30
CA ALA A 9 25.90 -30.64 43.60
C ALA A 9 26.29 -29.74 44.78
N ILE A 10 27.12 -28.71 44.54
CA ILE A 10 27.56 -27.72 45.54
C ILE A 10 26.58 -26.52 45.60
N GLY A 11 25.52 -26.53 44.78
CA GLY A 11 24.57 -25.41 44.67
C GLY A 11 25.13 -24.19 43.95
N LEU A 12 26.27 -24.32 43.27
CA LEU A 12 26.89 -23.27 42.46
C LEU A 12 26.37 -23.36 41.01
N SER A 13 26.07 -22.21 40.41
CA SER A 13 25.75 -22.13 38.98
C SER A 13 27.00 -22.36 38.13
N TRP A 14 26.83 -22.99 36.96
CA TRP A 14 27.95 -23.29 36.09
C TRP A 14 28.39 -22.02 35.32
N PRO A 15 29.66 -21.59 35.44
CA PRO A 15 30.09 -20.26 34.95
C PRO A 15 30.19 -20.14 33.42
N PHE A 16 30.05 -21.25 32.68
CA PHE A 16 30.18 -21.28 31.22
C PHE A 16 28.85 -21.60 30.52
N GLU A 17 27.70 -21.35 31.15
CA GLU A 17 26.37 -21.56 30.54
C GLU A 17 26.17 -20.74 29.26
N ASP A 18 26.82 -19.58 29.14
CA ASP A 18 26.73 -18.72 27.95
C ASP A 18 27.58 -19.20 26.75
N ILE A 19 28.44 -20.20 26.95
CA ILE A 19 29.28 -20.80 25.90
C ILE A 19 28.65 -22.13 25.42
N VAL A 20 27.36 -22.37 25.69
CA VAL A 20 26.69 -23.58 25.19
C VAL A 20 26.58 -23.50 23.66
N PRO A 21 27.25 -24.40 22.91
CA PRO A 21 27.11 -24.44 21.47
C PRO A 21 25.67 -24.84 21.13
N GLY A 22 24.87 -23.89 20.64
CA GLY A 22 23.50 -24.14 20.18
C GLY A 22 22.48 -23.03 20.45
N LYS A 23 22.76 -22.08 21.35
CA LYS A 23 21.89 -20.90 21.57
C LYS A 23 22.73 -19.63 21.53
N PRO A 24 23.08 -19.12 20.33
CA PRO A 24 23.76 -17.84 20.23
C PRO A 24 22.91 -16.76 20.90
N GLN A 25 23.55 -15.95 21.75
CA GLN A 25 22.90 -14.80 22.35
C GLN A 25 22.51 -13.84 21.22
N LEU A 26 21.22 -13.50 21.13
CA LEU A 26 20.74 -12.59 20.09
C LEU A 26 21.45 -11.24 20.24
N PRO A 27 21.82 -10.58 19.13
CA PRO A 27 22.44 -9.28 19.20
C PRO A 27 21.50 -8.27 19.89
N PRO A 28 22.06 -7.30 20.63
CA PRO A 28 21.27 -6.28 21.31
C PRO A 28 20.40 -5.53 20.28
N GLY A 29 19.10 -5.40 20.56
CA GLY A 29 18.14 -4.73 19.68
C GLY A 29 17.38 -5.61 18.68
N SER A 30 17.62 -6.93 18.68
CA SER A 30 16.85 -7.92 17.90
C SER A 30 15.34 -7.83 18.15
N ASP A 31 14.90 -7.66 19.39
CA ASP A 31 13.47 -7.50 19.73
C ASP A 31 12.85 -6.23 19.14
N LYS A 32 13.60 -5.11 19.18
CA LYS A 32 13.17 -3.85 18.58
C LYS A 32 13.07 -3.96 17.06
N TYR A 33 13.98 -4.71 16.44
CA TYR A 33 13.93 -5.01 15.02
C TYR A 33 12.70 -5.85 14.66
N ALA A 34 12.43 -6.93 15.40
CA ALA A 34 11.27 -7.79 15.19
C ALA A 34 9.94 -7.02 15.36
N ALA A 35 9.84 -6.16 16.38
CA ALA A 35 8.68 -5.30 16.58
C ALA A 35 8.45 -4.34 15.39
N ARG A 36 9.52 -3.71 14.88
CA ARG A 36 9.45 -2.84 13.71
C ARG A 36 9.02 -3.58 12.45
N GLN A 37 9.46 -4.84 12.28
CA GLN A 37 9.03 -5.66 11.13
C GLN A 37 7.54 -6.00 11.22
N ARG A 38 7.04 -6.40 12.39
CA ARG A 38 5.61 -6.66 12.60
C ARG A 38 4.76 -5.42 12.31
N GLU A 39 5.20 -4.24 12.76
CA GLU A 39 4.50 -2.98 12.47
C GLU A 39 4.48 -2.67 10.95
N LYS A 40 5.59 -2.93 10.24
CA LYS A 40 5.65 -2.76 8.78
C LYS A 40 4.72 -3.72 8.06
N GLU A 41 4.65 -4.98 8.49
CA GLU A 41 3.76 -5.99 7.92
C GLU A 41 2.30 -5.62 8.11
N GLN A 42 1.91 -5.16 9.30
CA GLN A 42 0.56 -4.68 9.57
C GLN A 42 0.17 -3.49 8.68
N LYS A 43 1.07 -2.51 8.50
CA LYS A 43 0.84 -1.38 7.59
C LYS A 43 0.74 -1.80 6.13
N ARG A 44 1.52 -2.79 5.69
CA ARG A 44 1.42 -3.35 4.33
C ARG A 44 0.07 -4.02 4.11
N ALA A 45 -0.36 -4.87 5.03
CA ALA A 45 -1.65 -5.55 4.95
C ALA A 45 -2.83 -4.56 4.89
N ALA A 46 -2.80 -3.51 5.72
CA ALA A 46 -3.80 -2.45 5.68
C ALA A 46 -3.84 -1.74 4.31
N ARG A 47 -2.66 -1.38 3.79
CA ARG A 47 -2.55 -0.72 2.48
C ARG A 47 -2.98 -1.63 1.32
N GLU A 48 -2.67 -2.92 1.38
CA GLU A 48 -3.10 -3.90 0.38
C GLU A 48 -4.62 -4.01 0.32
N LYS A 49 -5.29 -3.99 1.48
CA LYS A 49 -6.76 -3.97 1.55
C LYS A 49 -7.33 -2.69 0.92
N GLU A 50 -6.80 -1.52 1.26
CA GLU A 50 -7.23 -0.25 0.66
C GLU A 50 -7.05 -0.23 -0.86
N ILE A 51 -5.93 -0.77 -1.35
CA ILE A 51 -5.67 -0.89 -2.79
C ILE A 51 -6.66 -1.85 -3.44
N ALA A 52 -6.95 -3.00 -2.82
CA ALA A 52 -7.92 -3.97 -3.34
C ALA A 52 -9.32 -3.35 -3.44
N ASP A 53 -9.76 -2.65 -2.40
CA ASP A 53 -11.05 -1.96 -2.37
C ASP A 53 -11.11 -0.85 -3.44
N ALA A 54 -10.03 -0.07 -3.59
CA ALA A 54 -9.93 0.94 -4.63
C ALA A 54 -10.00 0.30 -6.04
N MET A 55 -9.24 -0.77 -6.27
CA MET A 55 -9.21 -1.50 -7.55
C MET A 55 -10.55 -2.14 -7.89
N ALA A 56 -11.30 -2.64 -6.90
CA ALA A 56 -12.65 -3.14 -7.09
C ALA A 56 -13.60 -2.03 -7.60
N SER A 57 -13.41 -0.79 -7.14
CA SER A 57 -14.19 0.37 -7.58
C SER A 57 -13.72 0.99 -8.91
N MET A 58 -12.52 0.64 -9.39
CA MET A 58 -11.92 1.26 -10.58
C MET A 58 -12.73 1.09 -11.87
N PRO A 59 -13.30 -0.08 -12.21
CA PRO A 59 -14.10 -0.23 -13.42
C PRO A 59 -15.28 0.73 -13.48
N LYS A 60 -15.96 0.93 -12.34
CA LYS A 60 -17.06 1.89 -12.22
C LYS A 60 -16.56 3.32 -12.42
N ARG A 61 -15.48 3.71 -11.72
CA ARG A 61 -14.87 5.04 -11.89
C ARG A 61 -14.43 5.33 -13.32
N ILE A 62 -13.92 4.32 -14.02
CA ILE A 62 -13.54 4.42 -15.44
C ILE A 62 -14.79 4.59 -16.32
N ALA A 63 -15.87 3.86 -16.04
CA ALA A 63 -17.14 4.01 -16.75
C ALA A 63 -17.70 5.44 -16.56
N ASP A 64 -17.81 5.91 -15.32
CA ASP A 64 -18.27 7.26 -14.98
C ASP A 64 -17.41 8.34 -15.66
N TYR A 65 -16.08 8.15 -15.65
CA TYR A 65 -15.16 9.04 -16.36
C TYR A 65 -15.38 9.05 -17.88
N ARG A 66 -15.57 7.87 -18.50
CA ARG A 66 -15.84 7.79 -19.95
C ARG A 66 -17.16 8.46 -20.31
N GLU A 67 -18.18 8.27 -19.50
CA GLU A 67 -19.50 8.88 -19.70
C GLU A 67 -19.45 10.40 -19.56
N SER A 68 -18.83 10.93 -18.51
CA SER A 68 -18.66 12.38 -18.33
C SER A 68 -17.90 13.06 -19.48
N ARG A 69 -17.00 12.32 -20.16
CA ARG A 69 -16.24 12.80 -21.32
C ARG A 69 -16.95 12.61 -22.64
N LYS A 70 -18.08 11.89 -22.68
CA LYS A 70 -18.86 11.68 -23.90
C LYS A 70 -19.51 13.01 -24.31
N LEU A 71 -19.14 13.48 -25.49
CA LEU A 71 -19.75 14.64 -26.10
C LEU A 71 -21.05 14.20 -26.79
N ASP A 72 -22.15 14.87 -26.44
CA ASP A 72 -23.34 14.79 -27.27
C ASP A 72 -23.19 15.73 -28.47
N TRP A 73 -23.17 15.18 -29.68
CA TRP A 73 -22.97 15.98 -30.87
C TRP A 73 -24.18 16.86 -31.17
N SER A 74 -25.41 16.50 -30.78
CA SER A 74 -26.60 17.35 -30.97
C SER A 74 -26.48 18.71 -30.31
N GLU A 75 -25.79 18.80 -29.17
CA GLU A 75 -25.58 20.06 -28.44
C GLU A 75 -24.51 20.96 -29.07
N VAL A 76 -23.73 20.44 -30.02
CA VAL A 76 -22.67 21.20 -30.70
C VAL A 76 -23.28 22.10 -31.77
N SER A 77 -23.09 23.41 -31.60
CA SER A 77 -23.52 24.43 -32.58
C SER A 77 -23.00 24.13 -33.98
N ALA A 78 -23.84 24.33 -34.99
CA ALA A 78 -23.48 24.16 -36.40
C ALA A 78 -22.27 25.02 -36.80
N ILE A 79 -22.14 26.22 -36.23
CA ILE A 79 -20.99 27.11 -36.46
C ILE A 79 -19.71 26.48 -35.92
N ASP A 80 -19.75 25.92 -34.71
CA ASP A 80 -18.59 25.29 -34.10
C ASP A 80 -18.17 24.03 -34.87
N ARG A 81 -19.12 23.28 -35.45
CA ARG A 81 -18.79 22.13 -36.32
C ARG A 81 -18.08 22.52 -37.61
N LEU A 82 -18.28 23.76 -38.09
CA LEU A 82 -17.65 24.27 -39.30
C LEU A 82 -16.29 24.92 -39.02
N LEU A 83 -16.18 25.64 -37.90
CA LEU A 83 -15.01 26.47 -37.59
C LEU A 83 -13.96 25.76 -36.72
N LEU A 84 -14.34 24.74 -35.97
CA LEU A 84 -13.46 24.10 -35.00
C LEU A 84 -13.17 22.64 -35.37
N THR A 85 -11.97 22.21 -34.99
CA THR A 85 -11.59 20.79 -35.08
C THR A 85 -12.33 19.97 -34.02
N PRO A 86 -12.53 18.66 -34.23
CA PRO A 86 -13.15 17.78 -33.23
C PRO A 86 -12.46 17.82 -31.86
N GLY A 87 -11.15 18.03 -31.80
CA GLY A 87 -10.40 18.20 -30.56
C GLY A 87 -10.79 19.46 -29.79
N GLN A 88 -10.84 20.60 -30.49
CA GLN A 88 -11.25 21.89 -29.92
C GLN A 88 -12.72 21.90 -29.49
N ILE A 89 -13.61 21.24 -30.26
CA ILE A 89 -15.02 21.07 -29.90
C ILE A 89 -15.13 20.27 -28.60
N ARG A 90 -14.44 19.12 -28.49
CA ARG A 90 -14.44 18.33 -27.26
C ARG A 90 -13.94 19.14 -26.08
N GLU A 91 -12.85 19.89 -26.23
CA GLU A 91 -12.35 20.73 -25.15
C GLU A 91 -13.38 21.79 -24.73
N LYS A 92 -13.92 22.57 -25.67
CA LYS A 92 -14.88 23.65 -25.40
C LYS A 92 -16.14 23.13 -24.69
N TYR A 93 -16.74 22.05 -25.20
CA TYR A 93 -18.04 21.57 -24.72
C TYR A 93 -17.90 20.65 -23.50
N VAL A 94 -16.92 19.74 -23.46
CA VAL A 94 -16.69 18.87 -22.30
C VAL A 94 -16.20 19.68 -21.11
N ARG A 95 -15.26 20.62 -21.30
CA ARG A 95 -14.77 21.48 -20.19
C ARG A 95 -15.88 22.35 -19.62
N ARG A 96 -16.71 22.94 -20.48
CA ARG A 96 -17.88 23.73 -20.06
C ARG A 96 -18.88 22.89 -19.26
N ARG A 97 -19.16 21.65 -19.70
CA ARG A 97 -20.06 20.74 -18.98
C ARG A 97 -19.51 20.38 -17.60
N LEU A 98 -18.22 20.05 -17.51
CA LEU A 98 -17.55 19.74 -16.24
C LEU A 98 -17.53 20.93 -15.27
N MET A 99 -17.35 22.16 -15.76
CA MET A 99 -17.38 23.37 -14.92
C MET A 99 -18.76 23.72 -14.39
N ARG A 100 -19.85 23.26 -15.02
CA ARG A 100 -21.23 23.50 -14.56
C ARG A 100 -21.72 22.49 -13.53
N GLN A 101 -21.04 21.35 -13.43
CA GLN A 101 -21.41 20.26 -12.50
C GLN A 101 -20.69 20.37 -11.15
N ASN A 102 -19.64 21.20 -11.06
CA ASN A 102 -18.99 21.60 -9.80
C ASN A 102 -19.66 22.86 -9.25
#